data_AF-A0A352LWP8-F1
#
_entry.id   AF-A0A352LWP8-F1
#
_cell.length_a   1.000
_cell.length_b   1.000
_cell.length_c   1.000
_cell.angle_alpha   90.00
_cell.angle_beta   90.00
_cell.angle_gamma   90.00
#
_symmetry.space_group_name_H-M   'P 1'
#
loop_
_entity.id
_entity.type
_entity.pdbx_description
1 polymer ?
#
loop_
_entity_poly.entity_id
_entity_poly.type
_entity_poly.pdbx_seq_one_letter_code
_entity_poly.pdbx_strand_id
1 'polypeptide(L)'
;MPYPGCFLMSAYDKILQAMLKIKLMPVGKKHQRQYRIAVAEENSKLTGRATAVIGFYIPKSAQLTVDRNELSRWLKVGAQPTPTLRKLLEL
;
A
#
# COMPACT_ATOMS: atom_id res chain seq x y z
N MET A 1 42.05 -10.82 -4.27
CA MET A 1 41.04 -9.74 -4.36
C MET A 1 39.66 -10.35 -4.17
N PRO A 2 39.03 -10.21 -2.99
CA PRO A 2 37.63 -10.56 -2.80
C PRO A 2 36.74 -9.36 -3.15
N TYR A 3 35.70 -9.59 -3.96
CA TYR A 3 34.75 -8.57 -4.36
C TYR A 3 33.98 -8.02 -3.14
N PRO A 4 33.91 -6.69 -2.95
CA PRO A 4 33.18 -6.09 -1.85
C PRO A 4 31.67 -6.10 -2.14
N GLY A 5 30.88 -6.48 -1.13
CA GLY A 5 29.48 -6.05 -1.02
C GLY A 5 28.49 -6.76 -1.93
N CYS A 6 28.17 -8.02 -1.61
CA CYS A 6 27.00 -8.72 -2.11
C CYS A 6 25.71 -8.00 -1.64
N PHE A 7 25.23 -7.02 -2.42
CA PHE A 7 23.96 -6.29 -2.23
C PHE A 7 22.73 -7.16 -2.57
N LEU A 8 22.87 -8.48 -2.60
CA LEU A 8 21.82 -9.40 -3.08
C LEU A 8 20.88 -9.91 -1.98
N MET A 9 21.13 -9.59 -0.70
CA MET A 9 20.20 -9.92 0.39
C MET A 9 18.92 -9.06 0.37
N SER A 10 18.91 -7.90 -0.29
CA SER A 10 17.72 -7.03 -0.39
C SER A 10 16.72 -7.49 -1.47
N ALA A 11 17.16 -8.31 -2.43
CA ALA A 11 16.29 -8.79 -3.50
C ALA A 11 15.37 -9.92 -3.04
N TYR A 12 15.85 -10.81 -2.17
CA TYR A 12 15.05 -11.93 -1.64
C TYR A 12 13.98 -11.49 -0.64
N ASP A 13 14.25 -10.45 0.16
CA ASP A 13 13.23 -9.77 0.97
C ASP A 13 12.10 -9.21 0.09
N LYS A 14 12.44 -8.75 -1.12
CA LYS A 14 11.50 -8.15 -2.08
C LYS A 14 10.61 -9.19 -2.80
N ILE A 15 11.06 -10.45 -2.90
CA ILE A 15 10.39 -11.51 -3.69
C ILE A 15 9.31 -12.25 -2.88
N LEU A 16 9.52 -12.47 -1.58
CA LEU A 16 8.47 -13.03 -0.70
C LEU A 16 7.38 -12.01 -0.32
N GLN A 17 7.61 -10.74 -0.64
CA GLN A 17 6.79 -9.59 -0.26
C GLN A 17 5.98 -8.99 -1.42
N ALA A 18 6.13 -9.55 -2.62
CA ALA A 18 5.54 -9.03 -3.86
C ALA A 18 4.05 -9.38 -4.06
N MET A 19 3.44 -10.21 -3.21
CA MET A 19 2.04 -10.61 -3.42
C MET A 19 1.03 -9.57 -2.96
N LEU A 20 1.26 -8.84 -1.84
CA LEU A 20 0.27 -7.93 -1.26
C LEU A 20 0.81 -6.50 -1.08
N LYS A 21 0.16 -5.53 -1.71
CA LYS A 21 0.50 -4.10 -1.63
C LYS A 21 -0.66 -3.29 -1.07
N ILE A 22 -0.34 -2.32 -0.23
CA ILE A 22 -1.32 -1.32 0.23
C ILE A 22 -1.27 -0.14 -0.74
N LYS A 23 -2.36 0.01 -1.52
CA LYS A 23 -2.45 0.98 -2.61
C LYS A 23 -3.71 1.84 -2.49
N LEU A 24 -3.63 3.04 -3.06
CA LEU A 24 -4.76 3.97 -3.18
C LEU A 24 -5.60 3.57 -4.39
N MET A 25 -6.84 3.15 -4.16
CA MET A 25 -7.77 2.86 -5.25
C MET A 25 -8.70 4.05 -5.46
N PRO A 26 -8.77 4.63 -6.67
CA PRO A 26 -9.67 5.72 -6.95
C PRO A 26 -11.12 5.23 -6.96
N VAL A 27 -11.97 5.99 -6.28
CA VAL A 27 -13.42 5.81 -6.21
C VAL A 27 -14.11 7.17 -6.36
N GLY A 28 -15.38 7.17 -6.75
CA GLY A 28 -16.19 8.38 -6.86
C GLY A 28 -16.48 8.84 -8.29
N LYS A 29 -17.06 10.04 -8.40
CA LYS A 29 -17.57 10.62 -9.65
C LYS A 29 -16.51 11.47 -10.33
N LYS A 30 -16.74 11.81 -11.61
CA LYS A 30 -15.94 12.80 -12.34
C LYS A 30 -15.86 14.10 -11.53
N HIS A 31 -14.67 14.69 -11.40
CA HIS A 31 -14.36 15.87 -10.56
C HIS A 31 -14.54 15.70 -9.03
N GLN A 32 -14.88 14.52 -8.54
CA GLN A 32 -14.99 14.20 -7.11
C GLN A 32 -14.21 12.91 -6.82
N ARG A 33 -12.89 12.95 -7.07
CA ARG A 33 -12.03 11.79 -6.86
C ARG A 33 -11.79 11.59 -5.37
N GLN A 34 -12.21 10.45 -4.89
CA GLN A 34 -11.94 9.93 -3.56
C GLN A 34 -11.02 8.73 -3.72
N TYR A 35 -10.26 8.40 -2.68
CA TYR A 35 -9.39 7.23 -2.69
C TYR A 35 -9.77 6.34 -1.52
N ARG A 36 -9.85 5.03 -1.74
CA ARG A 36 -9.88 4.05 -0.66
C ARG A 36 -8.49 3.45 -0.49
N ILE A 37 -8.08 3.25 0.76
CA ILE A 37 -6.83 2.60 1.12
C ILE A 37 -7.14 1.11 1.18
N ALA A 38 -6.63 0.37 0.20
CA ALA A 38 -6.96 -1.03 0.03
C ALA A 38 -5.69 -1.88 -0.02
N VAL A 39 -5.78 -3.07 0.57
CA VAL A 39 -4.80 -4.13 0.40
C VAL A 39 -5.23 -4.96 -0.80
N ALA A 40 -4.37 -5.05 -1.79
CA ALA A 40 -4.63 -5.81 -2.99
C ALA A 40 -3.34 -6.38 -3.53
N GLU A 41 -3.49 -7.36 -4.41
CA GLU A 41 -2.33 -7.94 -5.05
C GLU A 41 -1.69 -6.96 -6.05
N GLU A 42 -0.41 -7.16 -6.33
CA GLU A 42 0.33 -6.36 -7.30
C GLU A 42 -0.33 -6.39 -8.68
N ASN A 43 -0.72 -7.58 -9.15
CA ASN A 43 -1.32 -7.79 -10.46
C ASN A 43 -2.81 -7.41 -10.53
N SER A 44 -3.41 -6.99 -9.41
CA SER A 44 -4.81 -6.60 -9.39
C SER A 44 -5.03 -5.24 -10.05
N LYS A 45 -6.09 -5.13 -10.87
CA LYS A 45 -6.53 -3.87 -11.51
C LYS A 45 -6.62 -2.72 -10.50
N LEU A 46 -6.41 -1.49 -10.96
CA LEU A 46 -6.38 -0.29 -10.11
C LEU A 46 -7.68 -0.08 -9.30
N THR A 47 -8.84 -0.39 -9.87
CA THR A 47 -10.17 -0.37 -9.21
C THR A 47 -10.73 -1.80 -9.09
N GLY A 48 -9.86 -2.81 -9.11
CA GLY A 48 -10.24 -4.22 -9.12
C GLY A 48 -10.60 -4.79 -7.76
N ARG A 49 -10.52 -6.12 -7.68
CA ARG A 49 -10.73 -6.88 -6.44
C ARG A 49 -9.66 -6.48 -5.42
N ALA A 50 -10.12 -6.11 -4.23
CA ALA A 50 -9.29 -5.87 -3.07
C ALA A 50 -9.53 -7.00 -2.06
N THR A 51 -8.50 -7.35 -1.30
CA THR A 51 -8.60 -8.31 -0.21
C THR A 51 -9.27 -7.67 1.01
N ALA A 52 -8.89 -6.42 1.31
CA ALA A 52 -9.48 -5.64 2.39
C ALA A 52 -9.38 -4.13 2.10
N VAL A 53 -10.29 -3.36 2.68
CA VAL A 53 -10.28 -1.89 2.66
C VAL A 53 -10.06 -1.41 4.09
N ILE A 54 -8.91 -0.77 4.33
CA ILE A 54 -8.47 -0.33 5.66
C ILE A 54 -8.91 1.12 5.96
N GLY A 55 -9.39 1.83 4.94
CA GLY A 55 -9.74 3.23 5.11
C GLY A 55 -10.04 3.97 3.82
N PHE A 56 -10.21 5.29 3.95
CA PHE A 56 -10.42 6.20 2.84
C PHE A 56 -9.70 7.52 3.04
N TYR A 57 -9.37 8.14 1.90
CA TYR A 57 -8.70 9.40 1.78
C TYR A 57 -9.46 10.27 0.78
N ILE A 58 -9.95 11.42 1.24
CA ILE A 58 -10.64 12.40 0.40
C ILE A 58 -9.73 13.62 0.27
N PRO A 59 -9.14 13.89 -0.90
CA PRO A 59 -8.19 15.00 -1.06
C PRO A 59 -8.87 16.37 -0.91
N LYS A 60 -10.15 16.49 -1.27
CA LYS A 60 -10.89 17.77 -1.20
C LYS A 60 -11.17 18.23 0.22
N SER A 61 -11.45 17.30 1.13
CA SER A 61 -11.71 17.60 2.54
C SER A 61 -10.51 17.29 3.42
N ALA A 62 -9.37 16.89 2.83
CA ALA A 62 -8.18 16.36 3.52
C ALA A 62 -8.50 15.28 4.57
N GLN A 63 -9.64 14.61 4.44
CA GLN A 63 -10.10 13.65 5.43
C GLN A 63 -9.43 12.30 5.18
N LEU A 64 -8.59 11.90 6.13
CA LEU A 64 -7.94 10.60 6.16
C LEU A 64 -8.55 9.78 7.31
N THR A 65 -9.24 8.71 6.97
CA THR A 65 -9.78 7.76 7.94
C THR A 65 -9.08 6.43 7.70
N VAL A 66 -8.31 5.99 8.69
CA VAL A 66 -7.49 4.77 8.63
C VAL A 66 -7.68 3.98 9.91
N ASP A 67 -8.05 2.71 9.75
CA ASP A 67 -8.10 1.76 10.86
C ASP A 67 -6.68 1.26 11.19
N ARG A 68 -6.09 1.83 12.26
CA ARG A 68 -4.73 1.48 12.69
C ARG A 68 -4.58 0.00 13.07
N ASN A 69 -5.63 -0.61 13.60
CA ASN A 69 -5.62 -2.02 13.98
C ASN A 69 -5.44 -2.91 12.75
N GLU A 70 -6.27 -2.71 11.72
CA GLU A 70 -6.15 -3.43 10.45
C GLU A 70 -4.81 -3.15 9.77
N LEU A 71 -4.38 -1.89 9.74
CA LEU A 71 -3.08 -1.52 9.18
C LEU A 71 -1.94 -2.31 9.85
N SER A 72 -1.90 -2.36 11.18
CA SER A 72 -0.87 -3.08 11.93
C SER A 72 -0.88 -4.58 11.62
N ARG A 73 -2.06 -5.17 11.42
CA ARG A 73 -2.22 -6.56 11.01
C ARG A 73 -1.62 -6.80 9.62
N TRP A 74 -1.90 -5.93 8.66
CA TRP A 74 -1.38 -6.06 7.31
C TRP A 74 0.13 -5.81 7.22
N LEU A 75 0.67 -4.90 8.05
CA LEU A 75 2.12 -4.72 8.18
C LEU A 75 2.80 -6.00 8.73
N LYS A 76 2.19 -6.68 9.70
CA LYS A 76 2.69 -7.97 10.23
C LYS A 76 2.64 -9.10 9.20
N VAL A 77 1.64 -9.11 8.33
CA VAL A 77 1.52 -10.06 7.21
C VAL A 77 2.56 -9.79 6.11
N GLY A 78 3.27 -8.65 6.18
CA GLY A 78 4.30 -8.28 5.22
C GLY A 78 3.78 -7.44 4.06
N ALA A 79 2.58 -6.84 4.17
CA ALA A 79 2.06 -5.96 3.13
C ALA A 79 2.91 -4.69 3.00
N GLN A 80 3.37 -4.40 1.79
CA GLN A 80 4.21 -3.23 1.52
C GLN A 80 3.36 -2.00 1.21
N PRO A 81 3.50 -0.89 1.96
CA PRO A 81 2.81 0.35 1.66
C PRO A 81 3.44 1.07 0.47
N THR A 82 2.61 1.69 -0.38
CA THR A 82 3.08 2.57 -1.45
C THR A 82 3.77 3.83 -0.88
N PRO A 83 4.72 4.45 -1.61
CA PRO A 83 5.45 5.62 -1.13
C PRO A 83 4.54 6.81 -0.80
N THR A 84 3.42 6.97 -1.51
CA THR A 84 2.40 7.98 -1.19
C THR A 84 1.71 7.71 0.15
N LEU A 85 1.42 6.45 0.46
CA LEU A 85 0.84 6.05 1.73
C LEU A 85 1.82 6.24 2.89
N ARG A 86 3.10 5.91 2.69
CA ARG A 86 4.15 6.20 3.68
C ARG A 86 4.20 7.69 4.04
N LYS A 87 4.18 8.56 3.03
CA LYS A 87 4.12 10.02 3.22
C LYS A 87 2.86 10.48 3.94
N LEU A 88 1.71 9.88 3.65
CA LEU A 88 0.43 10.21 4.30
C LEU A 88 0.36 9.75 5.76
N LEU A 89 1.11 8.71 6.13
CA LEU A 89 1.16 8.16 7.48
C LEU A 89 2.42 8.59 8.26
N GLU A 90 3.26 9.45 7.67
CA GLU A 90 4.54 9.91 8.24
C GLU A 90 5.43 8.76 8.76
N LEU A 91 5.53 7.67 7.98
CA LEU A 91 6.43 6.53 8.22
C LEU A 91 7.68 6.56 7.33
#